data_AF-A0A7U9RVQ8-F1
#
_entry.id   AF-A0A7U9RVQ8-F1
#
_cell.length_a   1.000
_cell.length_b   1.000
_cell.length_c   1.000
_cell.angle_alpha   90.00
_cell.angle_beta   90.00
_cell.angle_gamma   90.00
#
_symmetry.space_group_name_H-M   'P 1'
#
loop_
_entity.id
_entity.type
_entity.pdbx_description
1 polymer ?
#
loop_
_entity_poly.entity_id
_entity_poly.type
_entity_poly.pdbx_seq_one_letter_code
_entity_poly.pdbx_strand_id
1 'polypeptide(L)'
;MTAAAGISDDTGATDAATEWFGVAPLSSLIENYNAMPNNVFKLRARVAGAEHEEMQMKTDGYMTAWMLYQLQGDEEAAKALTGENAKILRNANWQDIEKNR
;
A
#
# COMPACT_ATOMS: atom_id res chain seq x y z
N MET A 1 -1.98 0.25 4.25
CA MET A 1 -1.29 1.50 3.86
C MET A 1 -1.04 1.46 2.38
N THR A 2 -1.30 2.57 1.68
CA THR A 2 -1.08 2.69 0.24
C THR A 2 -0.31 3.96 -0.04
N ALA A 3 0.69 3.89 -0.92
CA ALA A 3 1.44 5.07 -1.38
C ALA A 3 1.61 5.04 -2.90
N ALA A 4 2.12 6.13 -3.44
CA ALA A 4 2.50 6.23 -4.84
C ALA A 4 3.89 5.60 -5.03
N ALA A 5 4.33 5.48 -6.28
CA ALA A 5 5.68 4.98 -6.58
C ALA A 5 6.41 5.80 -7.65
N GLY A 6 5.85 6.96 -7.99
CA GLY A 6 6.46 7.98 -8.81
C GLY A 6 7.55 8.73 -8.05
N ILE A 7 8.26 9.58 -8.78
CA ILE A 7 9.52 10.18 -8.33
C ILE A 7 9.28 11.17 -7.18
N SER A 8 8.13 11.84 -7.13
CA SER A 8 7.81 12.72 -6.00
C SER A 8 7.65 11.95 -4.69
N ASP A 9 7.19 10.69 -4.76
CA ASP A 9 6.88 9.89 -3.59
C ASP A 9 8.06 9.04 -3.13
N ASP A 10 8.89 8.59 -4.08
CA ASP A 10 10.10 7.83 -3.81
C ASP A 10 11.17 8.16 -4.86
N THR A 11 12.21 8.88 -4.44
CA THR A 11 13.33 9.25 -5.31
C THR A 11 14.33 8.11 -5.51
N GLY A 12 14.22 7.03 -4.72
CA GLY A 12 15.22 5.96 -4.65
C GLY A 12 16.46 6.32 -3.82
N ALA A 13 16.49 7.49 -3.20
CA ALA A 13 17.58 7.90 -2.32
C ALA A 13 17.67 7.01 -1.06
N THR A 14 18.89 6.82 -0.55
CA THR A 14 19.16 5.90 0.58
C THR A 14 19.87 6.56 1.76
N ASP A 15 20.33 7.81 1.60
CA ASP A 15 20.94 8.59 2.68
C ASP A 15 20.16 9.90 2.95
N ALA A 16 19.36 9.90 4.01
CA ALA A 16 18.50 11.04 4.37
C ALA A 16 19.29 12.25 4.88
N ALA A 17 20.58 12.07 5.20
CA ALA A 17 21.44 13.17 5.62
C ALA A 17 21.87 14.04 4.42
N THR A 18 21.83 13.49 3.22
CA THR A 18 22.33 14.13 2.00
C THR A 18 21.27 14.33 0.93
N GLU A 19 20.19 13.55 0.95
CA GLU A 19 19.17 13.54 -0.10
C GLU A 19 17.74 13.52 0.45
N TRP A 20 16.81 14.07 -0.33
CA TRP A 20 15.38 13.95 -0.08
C TRP A 20 14.86 12.61 -0.60
N PHE A 21 14.18 11.84 0.25
CA PHE A 21 13.70 10.49 -0.09
C PHE A 21 12.42 10.48 -0.92
N GLY A 22 11.63 11.55 -0.88
CA GLY A 22 10.27 11.58 -1.40
C GLY A 22 9.26 11.88 -0.30
N VAL A 23 8.01 12.15 -0.68
CA VAL A 23 6.96 12.49 0.28
C VAL A 23 6.55 11.29 1.15
N ALA A 24 6.40 10.10 0.57
CA ALA A 24 6.13 8.85 1.27
C ALA A 24 6.93 7.67 0.65
N PRO A 25 8.26 7.64 0.83
CA PRO A 25 9.14 6.67 0.19
C PRO A 25 8.88 5.23 0.68
N LEU A 26 9.22 4.23 -0.14
CA LEU A 26 9.01 2.81 0.19
C LEU A 26 9.63 2.43 1.55
N SER A 27 10.79 2.99 1.88
CA SER A 27 11.47 2.76 3.16
C SER A 27 10.56 3.09 4.35
N SER A 28 9.86 4.22 4.32
CA SER A 28 8.91 4.64 5.36
C SER A 28 7.70 3.70 5.45
N LEU A 29 7.21 3.19 4.32
CA LEU A 29 6.12 2.21 4.29
C LEU A 29 6.54 0.88 4.93
N ILE A 30 7.76 0.42 4.64
CA ILE A 30 8.34 -0.79 5.21
C ILE A 30 8.50 -0.62 6.73
N GLU A 31 9.05 0.50 7.18
CA GLU A 31 9.21 0.81 8.60
C GLU A 31 7.85 0.76 9.34
N ASN A 32 6.85 1.48 8.82
CA ASN A 32 5.50 1.48 9.38
C ASN A 32 4.87 0.09 9.40
N TYR A 33 5.04 -0.69 8.33
CA TYR A 33 4.51 -2.06 8.24
C TYR A 33 5.15 -3.00 9.27
N ASN A 34 6.46 -2.89 9.45
CA ASN A 34 7.23 -3.73 10.37
C ASN A 34 7.00 -3.35 11.84
N ALA A 35 6.72 -2.07 12.12
CA ALA A 35 6.38 -1.60 13.46
C ALA A 35 5.02 -2.14 13.96
N MET A 36 4.09 -2.47 13.05
CA MET A 36 2.79 -3.03 13.42
C MET A 36 2.90 -4.50 13.89
N PRO A 37 2.19 -4.90 14.96
CA PRO A 37 2.15 -6.29 15.42
C PRO A 37 1.74 -7.30 14.34
N ASN A 38 2.30 -8.51 14.36
CA ASN A 38 1.97 -9.54 13.36
C ASN A 38 0.59 -10.18 13.56
N ASN A 39 -0.05 -9.99 14.71
CA ASN A 39 -1.38 -10.52 14.99
C ASN A 39 -2.52 -9.64 14.42
N VAL A 40 -2.26 -8.39 14.05
CA VAL A 40 -3.24 -7.55 13.34
C VAL A 40 -3.14 -7.79 11.83
N PHE A 41 -4.26 -7.79 11.13
CA PHE A 41 -4.21 -7.85 9.66
C PHE A 41 -3.62 -6.53 9.14
N LYS A 42 -2.56 -6.63 8.35
CA LYS A 42 -1.86 -5.49 7.76
C LYS A 42 -1.52 -5.79 6.31
N LEU A 43 -1.71 -4.77 5.47
CA LEU A 43 -1.35 -4.76 4.07
C LEU A 43 -0.67 -3.44 3.73
N ARG A 44 0.45 -3.50 3.02
CA ARG A 44 1.05 -2.36 2.31
C ARG A 44 1.10 -2.65 0.81
N ALA A 45 0.93 -1.61 0.00
CA ALA A 45 1.09 -1.68 -1.45
C ALA A 45 1.34 -0.28 -2.00
N ARG A 46 1.95 -0.17 -3.18
CA ARG A 46 2.11 1.10 -3.89
C ARG A 46 1.41 1.07 -5.25
N VAL A 47 0.87 2.21 -5.69
CA VAL A 47 0.28 2.34 -7.02
C VAL A 47 1.41 2.56 -8.02
N ALA A 48 1.53 1.65 -8.98
CA ALA A 48 2.60 1.69 -9.98
C ALA A 48 2.50 2.97 -10.84
N GLY A 49 3.59 3.72 -10.91
CA GLY A 49 3.71 4.94 -11.73
C GLY A 49 2.87 6.14 -11.30
N ALA A 50 2.20 6.08 -10.15
CA ALA A 50 1.44 7.22 -9.62
C ALA A 50 2.36 8.18 -8.86
N GLU A 51 2.11 9.48 -8.97
CA GLU A 51 2.70 10.52 -8.12
C GLU A 51 1.91 10.71 -6.82
N HIS A 52 2.53 11.32 -5.81
CA HIS A 52 1.93 11.45 -4.47
C HIS A 52 0.55 12.12 -4.50
N GLU A 53 0.40 13.18 -5.29
CA GLU A 53 -0.85 13.94 -5.42
C GLU A 53 -2.01 13.16 -6.06
N GLU A 54 -1.71 12.08 -6.78
CA GLU A 54 -2.74 11.28 -7.47
C GLU A 54 -3.38 10.22 -6.55
N MET A 55 -2.79 9.99 -5.37
CA MET A 55 -3.18 8.89 -4.48
C MET A 55 -4.62 8.98 -4.01
N GLN A 56 -5.17 10.19 -3.85
CA GLN A 56 -6.55 10.39 -3.46
C GLN A 56 -7.54 9.73 -4.45
N MET A 57 -7.20 9.66 -5.74
CA MET A 57 -8.08 9.13 -6.79
C MET A 57 -7.75 7.68 -7.17
N LYS A 58 -6.47 7.26 -7.09
CA LYS A 58 -6.05 5.97 -7.63
C LYS A 58 -6.25 4.77 -6.71
N THR A 59 -6.59 4.98 -5.43
CA THR A 59 -6.73 3.88 -4.45
C THR A 59 -8.17 3.52 -4.10
N ASP A 60 -9.15 4.22 -4.66
CA ASP A 60 -10.55 4.23 -4.18
C ASP A 60 -11.16 2.82 -4.02
N GLY A 61 -11.04 1.96 -5.04
CA GLY A 61 -11.62 0.62 -5.01
C GLY A 61 -11.07 -0.29 -3.89
N TYR A 62 -9.75 -0.30 -3.68
CA TYR A 62 -9.14 -1.12 -2.62
C TYR A 62 -9.34 -0.52 -1.23
N MET A 63 -9.40 0.81 -1.12
CA MET A 63 -9.75 1.48 0.14
C MET A 63 -11.21 1.21 0.52
N THR A 64 -12.13 1.25 -0.43
CA THR A 64 -13.52 0.86 -0.21
C THR A 64 -13.63 -0.59 0.22
N ALA A 65 -12.94 -1.51 -0.47
CA ALA A 65 -12.93 -2.93 -0.09
C ALA A 65 -12.35 -3.14 1.32
N TRP A 66 -11.29 -2.42 1.68
CA TRP A 66 -10.70 -2.47 3.03
C TRP A 66 -11.71 -2.03 4.09
N MET A 67 -12.39 -0.90 3.87
CA MET A 67 -13.36 -0.37 4.83
C MET A 67 -14.60 -1.26 4.95
N LEU A 68 -15.13 -1.78 3.85
CA LEU A 68 -16.24 -2.74 3.88
C LEU A 68 -15.88 -4.00 4.68
N TYR A 69 -14.69 -4.56 4.44
CA TYR A 69 -14.25 -5.72 5.17
C TYR A 69 -14.04 -5.42 6.67
N GLN A 70 -13.27 -4.39 7.01
CA GLN A 70 -12.91 -4.08 8.40
C GLN A 70 -14.10 -3.59 9.24
N LEU A 71 -15.00 -2.80 8.66
CA LEU A 71 -16.08 -2.14 9.39
C LEU A 71 -17.42 -2.86 9.31
N GLN A 72 -17.63 -3.69 8.28
CA GLN A 72 -18.90 -4.36 8.04
C GLN A 72 -18.78 -5.89 7.96
N GLY A 73 -17.57 -6.45 8.00
CA GLY A 73 -17.36 -7.89 7.86
C GLY A 73 -17.70 -8.42 6.47
N ASP A 74 -17.60 -7.58 5.43
CA ASP A 74 -17.88 -7.97 4.05
C ASP A 74 -16.78 -8.92 3.50
N GLU A 75 -17.07 -10.22 3.53
CA GLU A 75 -16.19 -11.27 3.04
C GLU A 75 -16.04 -11.29 1.50
N GLU A 76 -16.97 -10.71 0.74
CA GLU A 76 -16.80 -10.57 -0.71
C GLU A 76 -15.79 -9.47 -1.02
N ALA A 77 -15.87 -8.34 -0.31
CA ALA A 77 -14.87 -7.28 -0.37
C ALA A 77 -13.48 -7.78 0.10
N ALA A 78 -13.44 -8.63 1.14
CA ALA A 78 -12.21 -9.21 1.66
C ALA A 78 -11.39 -9.96 0.59
N LYS A 79 -12.04 -10.62 -0.37
CA LYS A 79 -11.39 -11.32 -1.50
C LYS A 79 -10.51 -10.42 -2.36
N ALA A 80 -10.67 -9.10 -2.29
CA ALA A 80 -9.76 -8.18 -2.96
C ALA A 80 -8.36 -8.13 -2.29
N LEU A 81 -8.27 -8.46 -1.00
CA LEU A 81 -7.13 -8.16 -0.12
C LEU A 81 -6.55 -9.39 0.60
N THR A 82 -7.37 -10.41 0.90
CA THR A 82 -6.98 -11.56 1.74
C THR A 82 -6.78 -12.85 0.95
N GLY A 83 -5.93 -13.74 1.46
CA GLY A 83 -5.64 -15.05 0.87
C GLY A 83 -4.67 -14.99 -0.32
N GLU A 84 -4.24 -16.15 -0.79
CA GLU A 84 -3.25 -16.28 -1.88
C GLU A 84 -3.79 -15.83 -3.25
N ASN A 85 -5.11 -15.78 -3.38
CA ASN A 85 -5.80 -15.38 -4.62
C ASN A 85 -6.38 -13.95 -4.55
N ALA A 86 -5.93 -13.14 -3.59
CA ALA A 86 -6.37 -11.76 -3.44
C ALA A 86 -6.22 -10.97 -4.76
N LYS A 87 -7.26 -10.23 -5.17
CA LYS A 87 -7.26 -9.49 -6.45
C LYS A 87 -6.08 -8.52 -6.58
N ILE A 88 -5.66 -7.89 -5.49
CA ILE A 88 -4.54 -6.93 -5.48
C ILE A 88 -3.22 -7.56 -5.96
N LEU A 89 -2.99 -8.84 -5.68
CA LEU A 89 -1.76 -9.55 -6.06
C LEU A 89 -1.62 -9.77 -7.58
N ARG A 90 -2.72 -9.64 -8.33
CA ARG A 90 -2.76 -9.84 -9.78
C ARG A 90 -3.00 -8.54 -10.56
N ASN A 91 -3.20 -7.44 -9.85
CA ASN A 91 -3.47 -6.16 -10.47
C ASN A 91 -2.15 -5.43 -10.80
N ALA A 92 -1.84 -5.33 -12.09
CA ALA A 92 -0.60 -4.69 -12.57
C ALA A 92 -0.46 -3.21 -12.18
N ASN A 93 -1.54 -2.54 -11.76
CA ASN A 93 -1.50 -1.17 -11.25
C ASN A 93 -0.94 -1.07 -9.83
N TRP A 94 -0.65 -2.19 -9.16
CA TRP A 94 -0.12 -2.24 -7.80
C TRP A 94 1.21 -2.98 -7.76
N GLN A 95 2.10 -2.53 -6.88
CA GLN A 95 3.42 -3.11 -6.66
C GLN A 95 3.83 -3.01 -5.19
N ASP A 96 5.01 -3.57 -4.86
CA ASP A 96 5.57 -3.60 -3.49
C ASP A 96 4.57 -4.07 -2.43
N ILE A 97 3.78 -5.07 -2.81
CA ILE A 97 2.68 -5.58 -2.00
C ILE A 97 3.25 -6.49 -0.92
N GLU A 98 2.87 -6.23 0.33
CA GLU A 98 3.12 -7.14 1.45
C GLU A 98 1.88 -7.21 2.35
N LYS A 99 1.50 -8.43 2.73
CA LYS A 99 0.35 -8.71 3.58
C LYS A 99 0.62 -9.93 4.45
N ASN A 100 -0.02 -10.00 5.61
CA ASN A 100 0.15 -11.12 6.56
C ASN A 100 -1.06 -12.05 6.67
N ARG A 101 -2.08 -11.89 5.82
CA ARG A 101 -3.25 -12.77 5.66
C ARG A 101 -3.70 -12.78 4.21
#